data_AF-A0A972T8J6-F1
#
_entry.id   AF-A0A972T8J6-F1
#
_cell.length_a   1.000
_cell.length_b   1.000
_cell.length_c   1.000
_cell.angle_alpha   90.00
_cell.angle_beta   90.00
_cell.angle_gamma   90.00
#
_symmetry.space_group_name_H-M   'P 1'
#
loop_
_entity.id
_entity.type
_entity.pdbx_description
1 polymer ?
#
loop_
_entity_poly.entity_id
_entity_poly.type
_entity_poly.pdbx_seq_one_letter_code
_entity_poly.pdbx_strand_id
1 'polypeptide(L)' 'MFLFRLGVFLLLIGVVLIGLFVVSGAANMPDYRLLAAGGVVAAGGGLLLRGNRPPPLPPSNRFRVLRRKQKRQKQEEE' A
#
# COMPACT_ATOMS: atom_id res chain seq x y z
N MET A 1 -11.51 -1.49 8.52
CA MET A 1 -10.12 -1.79 8.96
C MET A 1 -9.66 -3.19 8.56
N PHE A 2 -10.45 -4.26 8.79
CA PHE A 2 -10.04 -5.63 8.46
C PHE A 2 -9.77 -5.86 6.96
N LEU A 3 -10.66 -5.39 6.07
CA LEU A 3 -10.49 -5.51 4.61
C LEU A 3 -9.23 -4.81 4.07
N PHE A 4 -8.81 -3.70 4.70
CA PHE A 4 -7.57 -3.01 4.34
C PHE A 4 -6.35 -3.84 4.72
N ARG A 5 -6.34 -4.39 5.94
CA ARG A 5 -5.26 -5.30 6.39
C ARG A 5 -5.19 -6.56 5.53
N LEU A 6 -6.33 -7.10 5.14
CA LEU A 6 -6.43 -8.21 4.22
C LEU A 6 -5.83 -7.85 2.84
N GLY A 7 -6.15 -6.68 2.30
CA GLY A 7 -5.53 -6.17 1.07
C GLY A 7 -4.01 -6.09 1.14
N VAL A 8 -3.44 -5.57 2.24
CA VAL A 8 -1.99 -5.52 2.46
C VAL A 8 -1.40 -6.93 2.54
N PHE A 9 -2.06 -7.85 3.25
CA PHE A 9 -1.63 -9.23 3.38
C PHE A 9 -1.60 -9.97 2.04
N LEU A 10 -2.64 -9.83 1.21
CA LEU A 10 -2.66 -10.37 -0.15
C LEU A 10 -1.52 -9.79 -0.99
N LEU A 11 -1.24 -8.49 -0.87
CA LEU A 11 -0.16 -7.85 -1.61
C LEU A 11 1.21 -8.43 -1.22
N LEU A 12 1.45 -8.63 0.08
CA LEU A 12 2.67 -9.29 0.58
C LEU A 12 2.82 -10.72 0.04
N ILE A 13 1.75 -11.52 0.11
CA ILE A 13 1.76 -12.89 -0.46
C ILE A 13 2.06 -12.86 -1.94
N GLY A 14 1.39 -12.00 -2.70
CA GLY A 14 1.61 -11.88 -4.15
C GLY A 14 3.05 -11.53 -4.50
N VAL A 15 3.67 -10.63 -3.74
CA VAL A 15 5.11 -10.29 -3.90
C VAL A 15 6.00 -11.50 -3.59
N VAL A 16 5.71 -12.26 -2.53
CA VAL A 16 6.48 -13.48 -2.20
C VAL A 16 6.37 -14.53 -3.32
N LEU A 17 5.19 -14.76 -3.88
CA LEU A 17 4.99 -15.68 -5.01
C LEU A 17 5.76 -15.25 -6.25
N ILE A 18 5.75 -13.96 -6.58
CA ILE A 18 6.54 -13.41 -7.69
C ILE A 18 8.04 -13.55 -7.42
N GLY A 19 8.49 -13.32 -6.18
CA GLY A 19 9.87 -13.58 -5.78
C GLY A 19 10.26 -15.05 -5.95
N LEU A 20 9.36 -15.97 -5.58
CA LEU A 20 9.55 -17.41 -5.76
C LEU A 20 9.67 -17.79 -7.25
N PHE A 21 8.91 -17.14 -8.13
CA PHE A 21 9.06 -17.28 -9.57
C PHE A 21 10.47 -16.86 -10.05
N VAL A 22 11.00 -15.74 -9.55
CA VAL A 22 12.37 -15.30 -9.90
C VAL A 22 13.40 -16.34 -9.48
N VAL A 23 13.25 -16.92 -8.28
CA VAL A 23 14.11 -18.01 -7.81
C VAL A 23 13.96 -19.26 -8.69
N SER A 24 12.73 -19.60 -9.10
CA SER A 24 12.44 -20.69 -10.04
C SER A 24 13.13 -20.48 -11.39
N GLY A 25 13.14 -19.25 -11.89
CA GLY A 25 13.86 -18.86 -13.10
C GLY A 25 15.37 -19.01 -12.96
N ALA A 26 15.93 -18.67 -11.79
CA ALA A 26 17.36 -18.90 -11.50
C ALA A 26 17.72 -20.39 -11.48
N ALA A 27 16.77 -21.27 -11.17
CA ALA A 27 16.93 -22.73 -11.22
C ALA A 27 16.71 -23.35 -12.62
N ASN A 28 16.56 -22.54 -13.69
CA ASN A 28 16.17 -22.97 -15.04
C ASN A 28 14.84 -23.75 -15.12
N MET A 29 14.00 -23.66 -14.09
CA MET A 29 12.67 -24.29 -14.05
C MET A 29 11.64 -23.19 -13.80
N PRO A 30 11.38 -22.30 -14.77
CA PRO A 30 10.44 -21.20 -14.55
C PRO A 30 9.01 -21.74 -14.38
N ASP A 31 8.48 -21.66 -13.16
CA ASP A 31 7.10 -22.00 -12.90
C ASP A 31 6.18 -20.78 -13.09
N TYR A 32 5.67 -20.63 -14.31
CA TYR A 32 4.73 -19.55 -14.66
C TYR A 32 3.44 -19.57 -13.83
N ARG A 33 3.10 -20.68 -13.15
CA ARG A 33 1.96 -20.71 -12.24
C ARG A 33 2.19 -19.81 -11.04
N LEU A 34 3.43 -19.70 -10.56
CA LEU A 34 3.81 -18.79 -9.46
C LEU A 34 3.65 -17.33 -9.88
N LEU A 35 4.03 -16.99 -11.11
CA LEU A 35 3.85 -15.65 -11.67
C LEU A 35 2.36 -15.30 -11.82
N ALA A 36 1.58 -16.19 -12.43
CA ALA A 36 0.14 -15.97 -12.63
C ALA A 36 -0.61 -15.87 -11.30
N ALA A 37 -0.37 -16.81 -10.37
CA ALA A 37 -0.97 -16.80 -9.04
C ALA A 37 -0.55 -15.58 -8.22
N GLY A 38 0.76 -15.26 -8.20
CA GLY A 38 1.28 -14.08 -7.52
C GLY A 38 0.70 -12.78 -8.07
N GLY A 39 0.57 -12.66 -9.40
CA GLY A 39 -0.04 -11.52 -10.08
C GLY A 39 -1.52 -11.35 -9.74
N VAL A 40 -2.31 -12.43 -9.80
CA VAL A 40 -3.74 -12.39 -9.44
C VAL A 40 -3.94 -12.02 -7.97
N VAL A 41 -3.16 -12.61 -7.07
CA VAL A 41 -3.25 -12.34 -5.63
C VAL A 41 -2.83 -10.90 -5.30
N ALA A 42 -1.74 -10.40 -5.90
CA ALA A 42 -1.30 -9.02 -5.73
C ALA A 42 -2.33 -8.01 -6.30
N ALA A 43 -2.89 -8.29 -7.48
CA ALA A 43 -3.92 -7.45 -8.10
C ALA A 43 -5.19 -7.40 -7.25
N GLY A 44 -5.66 -8.55 -6.74
CA GLY A 44 -6.78 -8.63 -5.81
C GLY A 44 -6.54 -7.83 -4.53
N GLY A 45 -5.35 -7.94 -3.94
CA GLY A 45 -4.93 -7.13 -2.79
C GLY A 45 -4.95 -5.63 -3.09
N GLY A 46 -4.40 -5.21 -4.24
CA GLY A 46 -4.39 -3.82 -4.68
C GLY A 46 -5.79 -3.23 -4.89
N LEU A 47 -6.71 -4.00 -5.48
CA LEU A 47 -8.11 -3.60 -5.64
C LEU A 47 -8.82 -3.42 -4.29
N LEU A 48 -8.60 -4.34 -3.35
CA LEU A 48 -9.14 -4.23 -1.99
C LEU A 48 -8.62 -2.99 -1.25
N LEU A 49 -7.35 -2.63 -1.45
CA LEU A 49 -6.76 -1.41 -0.87
C LEU A 49 -7.32 -0.13 -1.52
N ARG A 50 -7.60 -0.15 -2.82
CA ARG A 50 -8.17 0.99 -3.54
C ARG A 50 -9.62 1.27 -3.11
N GLY A 51 -10.42 0.22 -2.92
CA GLY A 51 -11.82 0.33 -2.50
C GLY A 51 -12.00 0.63 -1.00
N ASN A 52 -11.09 0.21 -0.13
CA ASN A 52 -11.24 0.29 1.33
C ASN A 52 -10.24 1.23 2.00
N ARG A 53 -9.84 2.33 1.34
CA ARG A 53 -8.96 3.33 1.97
C ARG A 53 -9.63 3.85 3.25
N PRO A 54 -8.98 3.71 4.42
CA PRO A 54 -9.54 4.26 5.65
C PRO A 54 -9.72 5.77 5.49
N PRO A 55 -10.79 6.35 6.06
CA PRO A 55 -10.97 7.80 6.05
C PRO A 55 -9.72 8.46 6.67
N PRO A 56 -9.28 9.62 6.16
CA PRO A 56 -8.12 10.31 6.69
C PRO A 56 -8.29 10.46 8.20
N LEU A 57 -7.27 10.08 8.96
CA LEU A 57 -7.33 10.20 10.42
C LEU A 57 -7.73 11.63 10.77
N PRO A 58 -8.68 11.84 11.70
CA PRO A 58 -9.07 13.18 12.11
C PRO A 58 -7.79 13.94 12.49
N PRO A 59 -7.59 15.16 11.96
CA PRO A 59 -6.34 15.88 12.14
C PRO A 59 -6.05 15.98 13.63
N SER A 60 -4.93 15.39 14.05
CA SER A 60 -4.57 15.39 15.46
C SER A 60 -4.48 16.86 15.93
N ASN A 61 -5.32 17.23 16.90
CA ASN A 61 -5.38 18.59 17.43
C ASN A 61 -4.06 19.04 18.10
N ARG A 62 -3.08 18.12 18.22
CA ARG A 62 -1.76 18.33 18.82
C ARG A 62 -0.92 19.38 18.08
N PHE A 63 -1.19 19.65 16.80
CA PHE A 63 -0.46 20.65 16.00
C PHE A 63 -1.26 21.91 15.66
N ARG A 64 -2.39 22.17 16.37
CA ARG A 64 -3.23 23.34 16.11
C ARG A 64 -2.46 24.67 16.26
N VAL A 65 -1.49 24.73 17.17
CA VAL A 65 -0.70 25.95 17.46
C VAL A 65 0.35 26.22 16.37
N LEU A 66 1.10 25.19 15.92
CA LEU A 66 2.07 25.35 14.83
C LEU A 66 1.39 25.78 13.52
N ARG A 67 0.21 25.22 13.23
CA ARG A 67 -0.53 25.52 12.00
C ARG A 67 -1.06 26.97 11.96
N ARG A 68 -1.34 27.57 13.12
CA ARG A 68 -1.71 29.00 13.22
C ARG A 68 -0.52 29.91 12.92
N LYS A 69 0.70 29.56 13.36
CA LYS A 69 1.90 30.36 13.05
C LYS A 69 2.24 30.34 11.55
N GLN A 70 2.14 29.17 10.92
CA GLN A 70 2.44 29.01 9.49
C GLN A 70 1.42 29.73 8.59
N LYS A 71 0.13 29.77 8.98
CA LYS A 71 -0.88 30.58 8.28
C LYS A 71 -0.65 32.09 8.41
N ARG A 72 -0.11 32.54 9.55
CA ARG A 72 0.10 33.96 9.83
C ARG A 72 1.29 34.52 9.06
N GLN A 73 2.39 33.77 8.98
CA GLN A 73 3.54 34.12 8.12
C GLN A 73 3.15 34.23 6.65
N LYS A 74 2.32 33.31 6.16
CA LYS A 74 1.85 33.34 4.76
C LYS A 74 0.93 34.52 4.42
N GLN A 75 0.31 35.15 5.42
CA GLN A 75 -0.50 36.37 5.24
C GLN A 75 0.31 37.66 5.41
N GLU A 76 1.52 37.58 5.98
CA GLU A 76 2.44 38.73 6.11
C GLU A 76 3.38 38.86 4.89
N GLU A 77 3.42 37.85 4.01
CA GLU A 77 4.19 37.82 2.77
C GLU A 77 3.35 38.13 1.50
N GLU A 78 2.03 38.31 1.63
CA GLU A 78 1.12 38.86 0.58
C GLU A 78 0.83 40.35 0.84
#